data_AF-A0A4R6G0D5-F1
#
_entry.id   AF-A0A4R6G0D5-F1
#
_cell.length_a   1.000
_cell.length_b   1.000
_cell.length_c   1.000
_cell.angle_alpha   90.00
_cell.angle_beta   90.00
_cell.angle_gamma   90.00
#
_symmetry.space_group_name_H-M   'P 1'
#
loop_
_entity.id
_entity.type
_entity.pdbx_description
1 polymer ?
#
loop_
_entity_poly.entity_id
_entity_poly.type
_entity_poly.pdbx_seq_one_letter_code
_entity_poly.pdbx_strand_id
1 'polypeptide(L)'
;MEWGALVILLFAIVIATIAIQAFEFELLRLLEGYWRRPPLLVRWGHYRIRRHREQYESIVAEIAQTERKWTLAQLETALLAGDSEEARLWGMELKILADLELSDEEAALTDKLDELRERSLKDAETEHRLVILDLRLEDYPEPGRILPTRLGNVMRSAEDQVHVEEGENLEGFMIRHLDSLPITIADEHRVHRERLDMYCAMMLVLLALSATAVLVLPFDEASIGWHIGIPIAYLLAIWPCYNAAIASARGFGGALLEAYNALRMAGKPAPMAADISGTPASADHYSNV
;
A
#
# COMPACT_ATOMS: atom_id res chain seq x y z
N MET A 1 9.66 -32.31 37.19
CA MET A 1 8.84 -31.16 36.77
C MET A 1 7.39 -31.53 36.95
N GLU A 2 6.71 -30.75 37.78
CA GLU A 2 5.47 -31.11 38.45
C GLU A 2 4.25 -30.66 37.63
N TRP A 3 3.17 -31.43 37.66
CA TRP A 3 1.90 -31.11 36.97
C TRP A 3 1.40 -29.68 37.22
N GLY A 4 1.73 -29.10 38.37
CA GLY A 4 1.42 -27.70 38.69
C GLY A 4 2.05 -26.69 37.70
N ALA A 5 3.28 -26.93 37.25
CA ALA A 5 3.94 -26.05 36.27
C ALA A 5 3.22 -26.06 34.92
N LEU A 6 2.71 -27.22 34.50
CA LEU A 6 1.95 -27.35 33.26
C LEU A 6 0.60 -26.63 33.35
N VAL A 7 -0.10 -26.75 34.48
CA VAL A 7 -1.37 -26.04 34.72
C VAL A 7 -1.13 -24.53 34.72
N ILE A 8 -0.11 -24.04 35.42
CA ILE A 8 0.23 -22.61 35.46
C ILE A 8 0.58 -22.11 34.05
N LEU A 9 1.37 -22.86 33.29
CA LEU A 9 1.73 -22.52 31.91
C LEU A 9 0.48 -22.43 31.02
N LEU A 10 -0.43 -23.39 31.12
CA LEU A 10 -1.68 -23.39 30.36
C LEU A 10 -2.52 -22.15 30.68
N PHE A 11 -2.73 -21.83 31.96
CA PHE A 11 -3.45 -20.63 32.37
C PHE A 11 -2.77 -19.35 31.90
N ALA A 12 -1.44 -19.29 31.97
CA ALA A 12 -0.67 -18.15 31.49
C ALA A 12 -0.86 -17.94 29.97
N ILE A 13 -0.86 -19.02 29.18
CA ILE A 13 -1.13 -18.95 27.74
C ILE A 13 -2.54 -18.42 27.48
N VAL A 14 -3.56 -18.97 28.15
CA VAL A 14 -4.96 -18.51 27.97
C VAL A 14 -5.12 -17.04 28.34
N ILE A 15 -4.57 -16.61 29.48
CA ILE A 15 -4.62 -15.21 29.91
C ILE A 15 -3.88 -14.30 28.90
N ALA A 16 -2.73 -14.73 28.41
CA ALA A 16 -1.98 -13.98 27.40
C ALA A 16 -2.77 -13.85 26.09
N THR A 17 -3.44 -14.91 25.62
CA THR A 17 -4.28 -14.85 24.42
C THR A 17 -5.45 -13.87 24.61
N ILE A 18 -6.16 -13.93 25.73
CA ILE A 18 -7.27 -13.00 26.01
C ILE A 18 -6.76 -11.55 26.09
N ALA A 19 -5.61 -11.32 26.72
CA ALA A 19 -5.02 -10.00 26.81
C ALA A 19 -4.65 -9.47 25.42
N ILE A 20 -4.00 -10.28 24.58
CA ILE A 20 -3.64 -9.92 23.21
C ILE A 20 -4.89 -9.52 22.42
N GLN A 21 -5.95 -10.33 22.48
CA GLN A 21 -7.22 -10.06 21.80
C GLN A 21 -7.84 -8.72 22.22
N ALA A 22 -7.81 -8.40 23.52
CA ALA A 22 -8.33 -7.13 24.01
C ALA A 22 -7.55 -5.90 23.51
N PHE A 23 -6.30 -6.07 23.07
CA PHE A 23 -5.43 -5.00 22.60
C PHE A 23 -5.18 -5.03 21.09
N GLU A 24 -5.78 -5.94 20.32
CA GLU A 24 -5.54 -6.07 18.87
C GLU A 24 -5.73 -4.76 18.12
N PHE A 25 -6.79 -4.02 18.45
CA PHE A 25 -7.11 -2.76 17.81
C PHE A 25 -6.09 -1.64 18.11
N GLU A 26 -5.72 -1.47 19.39
CA GLU A 26 -4.73 -0.47 19.79
C GLU A 26 -3.33 -0.85 19.31
N LEU A 27 -3.03 -2.15 19.22
CA LEU A 27 -1.80 -2.64 18.63
C LEU A 27 -1.73 -2.31 17.15
N LEU A 28 -2.81 -2.54 16.40
CA LEU A 28 -2.85 -2.20 14.98
C LEU A 28 -2.61 -0.70 14.80
N ARG A 29 -3.30 0.17 15.56
CA ARG A 29 -3.08 1.62 15.52
C ARG A 29 -1.65 2.02 15.90
N LEU A 30 -1.04 1.34 16.87
CA LEU A 30 0.36 1.54 17.24
C LEU A 30 1.28 1.20 16.06
N LEU A 31 1.02 0.09 15.37
CA LEU A 31 1.80 -0.38 14.22
C LEU A 31 1.56 0.43 12.94
N GLU A 32 0.38 1.03 12.78
CA GLU A 32 0.06 2.01 11.72
C GLU A 32 0.78 3.33 11.95
N GLY A 33 1.19 3.62 13.19
CA GLY A 33 1.99 4.80 13.51
C GLY A 33 1.24 5.92 14.22
N TYR A 34 0.07 5.66 14.80
CA TYR A 34 -0.71 6.64 15.57
C TYR A 34 -0.11 6.87 16.98
N TRP A 35 1.13 7.35 17.03
CA TRP A 35 1.89 7.54 18.28
C TRP A 35 1.51 8.85 18.96
N ARG A 36 0.47 8.84 19.79
CA ARG A 36 0.01 10.05 20.50
C ARG A 36 0.96 10.48 21.62
N ARG A 37 1.60 9.54 22.31
CA ARG A 37 2.60 9.73 23.39
C ARG A 37 3.48 8.48 23.48
N PRO A 38 4.77 8.54 23.88
CA PRO A 38 5.57 9.66 24.40
C PRO A 38 6.20 10.60 23.33
N PRO A 39 6.73 11.78 23.70
CA PRO A 39 7.30 12.76 22.75
C PRO A 39 8.47 12.23 21.92
N LEU A 40 9.20 11.23 22.42
CA LEU A 40 10.27 10.57 21.67
C LEU A 40 9.71 9.81 20.45
N LEU A 41 8.60 9.09 20.61
CA LEU A 41 7.94 8.42 19.48
C LEU A 41 7.41 9.43 18.48
N VAL A 42 6.81 10.55 18.93
CA VAL A 42 6.34 11.62 18.03
C VAL A 42 7.48 12.18 17.16
N ARG A 43 8.63 12.50 17.78
CA ARG A 43 9.82 12.97 17.04
C ARG A 43 10.32 11.93 16.05
N TRP A 44 10.37 10.67 16.46
CA TRP A 44 10.73 9.57 15.57
C TRP A 44 9.74 9.42 14.42
N GLY A 45 8.44 9.62 14.70
CA GLY A 45 7.36 9.65 13.70
C GLY A 45 7.59 10.72 12.65
N HIS A 46 7.88 11.95 13.05
CA HIS A 46 8.17 13.04 12.09
C HIS A 46 9.39 12.72 11.22
N TYR A 47 10.46 12.17 11.79
CA TYR A 47 11.63 11.73 11.01
C TYR A 47 11.26 10.64 9.99
N ARG A 48 10.47 9.66 10.41
CA ARG A 48 10.00 8.56 9.55
C ARG A 48 9.05 9.04 8.44
N ILE A 49 8.13 9.96 8.76
CA ILE A 49 7.24 10.60 7.77
C ILE A 49 8.07 11.34 6.72
N ARG A 50 9.06 12.13 7.14
CA ARG A 50 9.96 12.83 6.20
C ARG A 50 10.67 11.86 5.27
N ARG A 51 11.21 10.76 5.82
CA ARG A 51 11.86 9.71 5.03
C ARG A 51 10.89 9.03 4.04
N HIS A 52 9.67 8.76 4.47
CA HIS A 52 8.65 8.16 3.60
C HIS A 52 8.21 9.13 2.49
N ARG A 53 8.13 10.42 2.79
CA ARG A 53 7.88 11.46 1.79
C ARG A 53 9.03 11.59 0.79
N GLU A 54 10.28 11.65 1.26
CA GLU A 54 11.47 11.64 0.39
C GLU A 54 11.47 10.38 -0.50
N GLN A 55 11.05 9.23 0.04
CA GLN A 55 10.94 7.99 -0.73
C GLN A 55 9.81 8.05 -1.77
N TYR A 56 8.64 8.58 -1.42
CA TYR A 56 7.53 8.80 -2.34
C TYR A 56 7.97 9.71 -3.51
N GLU A 57 8.54 10.88 -3.20
CA GLU A 57 9.04 11.83 -4.20
C GLU A 57 10.11 11.19 -5.09
N SER A 58 10.98 10.33 -4.53
CA SER A 58 11.98 9.60 -5.32
C SER A 58 11.38 8.58 -6.28
N ILE A 59 10.28 7.91 -5.91
CA ILE A 59 9.59 6.93 -6.77
C ILE A 59 8.92 7.67 -7.93
N VAL A 60 8.20 8.77 -7.64
CA VAL A 60 7.55 9.61 -8.65
C VAL A 60 8.59 10.16 -9.64
N ALA A 61 9.70 10.69 -9.13
CA ALA A 61 10.79 11.18 -9.98
C ALA A 61 11.42 10.07 -10.84
N GLU A 62 11.53 8.84 -10.31
CA GLU A 62 12.08 7.69 -11.04
C GLU A 62 11.15 7.23 -12.17
N ILE A 63 9.83 7.22 -11.93
CA ILE A 63 8.81 6.94 -12.95
C ILE A 63 8.94 7.97 -14.09
N ALA A 64 8.84 9.26 -13.75
CA ALA A 64 8.93 10.34 -14.73
C ALA A 64 10.25 10.32 -15.53
N GLN A 65 11.38 10.03 -14.87
CA GLN A 65 12.67 9.90 -15.55
C GLN A 65 12.70 8.69 -16.50
N THR A 66 12.11 7.57 -16.11
CA THR A 66 12.07 6.34 -16.91
C THR A 66 11.20 6.54 -18.15
N GLU A 67 10.01 7.12 -17.99
CA GLU A 67 9.11 7.45 -19.10
C GLU A 67 9.73 8.46 -20.06
N ARG A 68 10.37 9.51 -19.53
CA ARG A 68 11.06 10.52 -20.33
C ARG A 68 12.19 9.92 -21.15
N LYS A 69 13.01 9.04 -20.56
CA LYS A 69 14.11 8.36 -21.28
C LYS A 69 13.59 7.49 -22.41
N TRP A 70 12.54 6.72 -22.16
CA TRP A 70 11.92 5.89 -23.19
C TRP A 70 11.33 6.75 -24.32
N THR A 71 10.58 7.79 -23.97
CA THR A 71 9.98 8.72 -24.94
C THR A 71 11.04 9.43 -25.80
N LEU A 72 12.15 9.85 -25.20
CA LEU A 72 13.28 10.42 -25.93
C LEU A 72 13.90 9.43 -26.93
N ALA A 73 14.02 8.16 -26.55
CA ALA A 73 14.53 7.13 -27.45
C ALA A 73 13.58 6.86 -28.63
N GLN A 74 12.26 6.91 -28.39
CA GLN A 74 11.26 6.80 -29.47
C GLN A 74 11.30 8.01 -30.40
N LEU A 75 11.41 9.23 -29.85
CA LEU A 75 11.59 10.45 -30.63
C LEU A 75 12.85 10.39 -31.51
N GLU A 76 13.99 9.97 -30.96
CA GLU A 76 15.23 9.81 -31.71
C GLU A 76 15.06 8.80 -32.85
N THR A 77 14.38 7.68 -32.58
CA THR A 77 14.08 6.65 -33.58
C THR A 77 13.21 7.19 -34.71
N ALA A 78 12.14 7.92 -34.40
CA ALA A 78 11.25 8.53 -35.38
C ALA A 78 11.97 9.60 -36.24
N LEU A 79 12.82 10.42 -35.62
CA LEU A 79 13.64 11.41 -36.32
C LEU A 79 14.64 10.76 -37.28
N LEU A 80 15.30 9.67 -36.85
CA LEU A 80 16.23 8.91 -37.70
C LEU A 80 15.52 8.20 -38.86
N ALA A 81 14.28 7.75 -38.65
CA ALA A 81 13.45 7.17 -39.70
C ALA A 81 12.91 8.23 -40.69
N GLY A 82 13.00 9.53 -40.35
CA GLY A 82 12.44 10.62 -41.14
C GLY A 82 10.92 10.73 -41.02
N ASP A 83 10.31 10.12 -40.00
CA ASP A 83 8.87 10.21 -39.75
C ASP A 83 8.57 11.48 -38.94
N SER A 84 8.27 12.56 -39.65
CA SER A 84 7.99 13.86 -39.04
C SER A 84 6.68 13.87 -38.23
N GLU A 85 5.71 13.01 -38.55
CA GLU A 85 4.44 12.97 -37.82
C GLU A 85 4.65 12.27 -36.47
N GLU A 86 5.29 11.10 -36.48
CA GLU A 86 5.59 10.37 -35.24
C GLU A 86 6.56 11.15 -34.33
N ALA A 87 7.58 11.80 -34.90
CA ALA A 87 8.47 12.67 -34.15
C ALA A 87 7.73 13.86 -33.51
N ARG A 88 6.72 14.44 -34.19
CA ARG A 88 5.88 15.50 -33.62
C ARG A 88 5.07 14.97 -32.43
N LEU A 89 4.50 13.77 -32.53
CA LEU A 89 3.73 13.15 -31.44
C LEU A 89 4.60 12.81 -30.23
N TRP A 90 5.78 12.21 -30.42
CA TRP A 90 6.71 11.97 -29.29
C TRP A 90 7.26 13.27 -28.70
N GLY A 91 7.45 14.31 -29.52
CA GLY A 91 7.78 15.65 -29.03
C GLY A 91 6.68 16.25 -28.15
N MET A 92 5.41 16.01 -28.49
CA MET A 92 4.25 16.37 -27.69
C MET A 92 4.22 15.59 -26.36
N GLU A 93 4.51 14.29 -26.39
CA GLU A 93 4.58 13.46 -25.17
C GLU A 93 5.61 14.00 -24.16
N LEU A 94 6.78 14.42 -24.65
CA LEU A 94 7.80 15.03 -23.79
C LEU A 94 7.35 16.36 -23.17
N LYS A 95 6.47 17.12 -23.83
CA LYS A 95 5.87 18.33 -23.25
C LYS A 95 4.90 17.96 -22.13
N ILE A 96 4.05 16.95 -22.36
CA ILE A 96 3.10 16.44 -21.34
C ILE A 96 3.87 15.95 -20.11
N LEU A 97 4.90 15.12 -20.29
CA LEU A 97 5.74 14.61 -19.19
C LEU A 97 6.53 15.72 -18.46
N ALA A 98 6.70 16.89 -19.08
CA ALA A 98 7.38 18.04 -18.49
C ALA A 98 6.39 19.08 -17.92
N ASP A 99 5.09 18.76 -17.88
CA ASP A 99 4.01 19.66 -17.45
C ASP A 99 4.03 21.01 -18.21
N LEU A 100 4.24 20.94 -19.52
CA LEU A 100 4.22 22.11 -20.41
C LEU A 100 2.89 22.20 -21.16
N GLU A 101 2.35 23.42 -21.25
CA GLU A 101 1.13 23.69 -22.00
C GLU A 101 1.25 23.26 -23.47
N LEU A 102 0.23 22.56 -23.96
CA LEU A 102 0.10 22.17 -25.36
C LEU A 102 -0.51 23.32 -26.17
N SER A 103 -0.05 23.52 -27.40
CA SER A 103 -0.73 24.42 -28.34
C SER A 103 -2.08 23.84 -28.78
N ASP A 104 -3.01 24.69 -29.23
CA ASP A 104 -4.33 24.24 -29.73
C ASP A 104 -4.19 23.19 -30.86
N GLU A 105 -3.16 23.32 -31.71
CA GLU A 105 -2.87 22.34 -32.75
C GLU A 105 -2.37 21.00 -32.19
N GLU A 106 -1.60 21.02 -31.11
CA GLU A 106 -1.12 19.81 -30.42
C GLU A 106 -2.25 19.13 -29.64
N ALA A 107 -3.09 19.92 -28.96
CA ALA A 107 -4.27 19.41 -28.28
C ALA A 107 -5.24 18.69 -29.23
N ALA A 108 -5.32 19.11 -30.49
CA ALA A 108 -6.09 18.43 -31.53
C ALA A 108 -5.49 17.08 -32.00
N LEU A 109 -4.27 16.75 -31.58
CA LEU A 109 -3.56 15.51 -31.93
C LEU A 109 -3.52 14.49 -30.78
N THR A 110 -4.16 14.77 -29.64
CA THR A 110 -4.14 13.88 -28.46
C THR A 110 -4.64 12.47 -28.80
N ASP A 111 -5.73 12.34 -29.57
CA ASP A 111 -6.25 11.03 -29.99
C ASP A 111 -5.21 10.20 -30.77
N LYS A 112 -4.43 10.86 -31.65
CA LYS A 112 -3.36 10.20 -32.42
C LYS A 112 -2.17 9.81 -31.53
N LEU A 113 -1.88 10.61 -30.51
CA LEU A 113 -0.85 10.28 -29.54
C LEU A 113 -1.24 9.04 -28.73
N ASP A 114 -2.51 8.91 -28.33
CA ASP A 114 -2.99 7.73 -27.62
C ASP A 114 -2.94 6.48 -28.51
N GLU A 115 -3.34 6.57 -29.79
CA GLU A 115 -3.15 5.49 -30.77
C GLU A 115 -1.66 5.10 -30.91
N LEU A 116 -0.76 6.09 -30.92
CA LEU A 116 0.67 5.85 -31.00
C LEU A 116 1.21 5.16 -29.73
N ARG A 117 0.77 5.59 -28.54
CA ARG A 117 1.13 4.98 -27.26
C ARG A 117 0.69 3.52 -27.19
N GLU A 118 -0.53 3.21 -27.61
CA GLU A 118 -1.06 1.84 -27.64
C GLU A 118 -0.26 0.94 -28.58
N ARG A 119 0.19 1.47 -29.72
CA ARG A 119 1.02 0.73 -30.69
C ARG A 119 2.48 0.59 -30.23
N SER A 120 2.97 1.55 -29.45
CA SER A 120 4.36 1.60 -29.03
C SER A 120 4.61 0.68 -27.85
N LEU A 121 5.17 -0.50 -28.13
CA LEU A 121 5.57 -1.43 -27.09
C LEU A 121 6.82 -0.92 -26.40
N LYS A 122 6.72 -0.70 -25.08
CA LYS A 122 7.88 -0.49 -24.22
C LYS A 122 8.75 -1.75 -24.25
N ASP A 123 10.07 -1.58 -24.13
CA ASP A 123 10.93 -2.74 -23.93
C ASP A 123 10.59 -3.41 -22.60
N ALA A 124 10.76 -4.74 -22.53
CA ALA A 124 10.32 -5.52 -21.38
C ALA A 124 10.99 -5.11 -20.06
N GLU A 125 12.20 -4.56 -20.10
CA GLU A 125 12.90 -4.08 -18.91
C GLU A 125 12.29 -2.78 -18.39
N THR A 126 12.06 -1.81 -19.27
CA THR A 126 11.38 -0.54 -18.94
C THR A 126 9.97 -0.78 -18.44
N GLU A 127 9.20 -1.63 -19.12
CA GLU A 127 7.83 -1.95 -18.72
C GLU A 127 7.81 -2.61 -17.33
N HIS A 128 8.64 -3.64 -17.12
CA HIS A 128 8.73 -4.29 -15.82
C HIS A 128 9.13 -3.30 -14.71
N ARG A 129 10.09 -2.41 -14.99
CA ARG A 129 10.53 -1.40 -14.02
C ARG A 129 9.41 -0.43 -13.65
N LEU A 130 8.66 0.07 -14.63
CA LEU A 130 7.53 0.97 -14.39
C LEU A 130 6.46 0.27 -13.54
N VAL A 131 6.08 -0.96 -13.89
CA VAL A 131 5.13 -1.76 -13.09
C VAL A 131 5.59 -1.90 -11.63
N ILE A 132 6.88 -2.17 -11.39
CA ILE A 132 7.41 -2.27 -10.02
C ILE A 132 7.37 -0.93 -9.29
N LEU A 133 7.59 0.20 -9.99
CA LEU A 133 7.52 1.53 -9.40
C LEU A 133 6.06 1.92 -9.08
N ASP A 134 5.13 1.61 -9.97
CA ASP A 134 3.70 1.85 -9.78
C ASP A 134 3.17 1.05 -8.59
N LEU A 135 3.48 -0.25 -8.51
CA LEU A 135 3.13 -1.09 -7.36
C LEU A 135 3.74 -0.58 -6.04
N ARG A 136 4.87 0.14 -6.10
CA ARG A 136 5.48 0.77 -4.91
C ARG A 136 4.84 2.11 -4.60
N LEU A 137 4.33 2.84 -5.59
CA LEU A 137 3.62 4.10 -5.44
C LEU A 137 2.25 3.85 -4.82
N GLU A 138 1.55 2.79 -5.25
CA GLU A 138 0.27 2.33 -4.70
C GLU A 138 0.33 2.02 -3.19
N ASP A 139 1.51 1.71 -2.63
CA ASP A 139 1.70 1.52 -1.17
C ASP A 139 1.59 2.84 -0.37
N TYR A 140 1.60 4.01 -1.02
CA TYR A 140 1.61 5.31 -0.38
C TYR A 140 0.27 6.03 -0.50
N PRO A 141 -0.19 6.68 0.59
CA PRO A 141 -1.36 7.54 0.54
C PRO A 141 -1.02 8.89 -0.10
N GLU A 142 -2.01 9.78 -0.17
CA GLU A 142 -1.79 11.17 -0.56
C GLU A 142 -0.63 11.81 0.25
N PRO A 143 0.19 12.69 -0.36
CA PRO A 143 1.40 13.24 0.30
C PRO A 143 1.14 13.90 1.67
N GLY A 144 -0.06 14.47 1.88
CA GLY A 144 -0.47 15.08 3.15
C GLY A 144 -0.86 14.09 4.24
N ARG A 145 -1.05 12.81 3.92
CA ARG A 145 -1.58 11.76 4.80
C ARG A 145 -0.58 10.64 5.09
N ILE A 146 0.68 10.81 4.68
CA ILE A 146 1.77 9.87 4.93
C ILE A 146 1.99 9.65 6.45
N LEU A 147 2.03 8.38 6.84
CA LEU A 147 2.26 7.85 8.18
C LEU A 147 3.72 7.38 8.37
N PRO A 148 4.19 7.21 9.63
CA PRO A 148 5.58 6.87 9.91
C PRO A 148 5.95 5.39 9.64
N THR A 149 4.94 4.53 9.45
CA THR A 149 5.15 3.11 9.18
C THR A 149 4.62 2.74 7.79
N ARG A 150 5.24 1.72 7.20
CA ARG A 150 4.81 1.20 5.89
C ARG A 150 3.43 0.55 5.98
N LEU A 151 3.14 -0.17 7.07
CA LEU A 151 1.81 -0.76 7.30
C LEU A 151 0.73 0.32 7.30
N GLY A 152 0.95 1.42 8.03
CA GLY A 152 0.02 2.54 8.06
C GLY A 152 -0.17 3.19 6.69
N ASN A 153 0.92 3.39 5.94
CA ASN A 153 0.85 3.94 4.58
C ASN A 153 0.03 3.06 3.64
N VAL A 154 0.24 1.74 3.66
CA VAL A 154 -0.50 0.80 2.81
C VAL A 154 -1.98 0.78 3.17
N MET A 155 -2.31 0.69 4.46
CA MET A 155 -3.69 0.76 4.93
C MET A 155 -4.32 2.08 4.47
N ARG A 156 -3.65 3.21 4.73
CA ARG A 156 -4.14 4.54 4.35
C ARG A 156 -4.32 4.71 2.84
N SER A 157 -3.41 4.21 2.02
CA SER A 157 -3.54 4.26 0.57
C SER A 157 -4.82 3.55 0.10
N ALA A 158 -5.12 2.38 0.68
CA ALA A 158 -6.36 1.69 0.38
C ALA A 158 -7.61 2.46 0.83
N GLU A 159 -7.53 3.20 1.96
CA GLU A 159 -8.58 4.11 2.39
C GLU A 159 -8.78 5.26 1.40
N ASP A 160 -7.71 5.84 0.87
CA ASP A 160 -7.74 6.98 -0.05
C ASP A 160 -8.39 6.61 -1.40
N GLN A 161 -8.27 5.35 -1.82
CA GLN A 161 -8.92 4.84 -3.03
C GLN A 161 -10.45 4.74 -2.88
N VAL A 162 -10.95 4.61 -1.64
CA VAL A 162 -12.38 4.52 -1.35
C VAL A 162 -12.95 5.89 -1.00
N HIS A 163 -13.60 6.50 -1.98
CA HIS A 163 -14.23 7.80 -1.84
C HIS A 163 -15.57 7.68 -1.11
N VAL A 164 -15.55 7.79 0.21
CA VAL A 164 -16.79 7.82 1.01
C VAL A 164 -17.35 9.24 1.04
N GLU A 165 -18.68 9.37 1.07
CA GLU A 165 -19.37 10.66 1.14
C GLU A 165 -18.98 11.47 2.40
N GLU A 166 -19.04 12.81 2.30
CA GLU A 166 -18.71 13.70 3.41
C GLU A 166 -19.54 13.37 4.67
N GLY A 167 -18.85 13.00 5.75
CA GLY A 167 -19.47 12.66 7.04
C GLY A 167 -19.54 11.16 7.33
N GLU A 168 -19.25 10.30 6.36
CA GLU A 168 -19.07 8.87 6.60
C GLU A 168 -17.65 8.55 7.07
N ASN A 169 -17.56 7.77 8.16
CA ASN A 169 -16.29 7.18 8.58
C ASN A 169 -16.10 5.82 7.89
N LEU A 170 -14.95 5.65 7.23
CA LEU A 170 -14.53 4.41 6.59
C LEU A 170 -14.48 3.23 7.57
N GLU A 171 -14.12 3.48 8.83
CA GLU A 171 -14.08 2.45 9.89
C GLU A 171 -15.44 1.74 10.06
N GLY A 172 -16.54 2.45 9.82
CA GLY A 172 -17.88 1.88 9.86
C GLY A 172 -18.47 1.53 8.48
N PHE A 173 -17.77 1.84 7.38
CA PHE A 173 -18.28 1.65 6.02
C PHE A 173 -18.64 0.18 5.77
N MET A 174 -17.71 -0.72 6.04
CA MET A 174 -17.92 -2.17 5.86
C MET A 174 -19.02 -2.72 6.77
N ILE A 175 -19.11 -2.22 8.02
CA ILE A 175 -20.13 -2.67 8.98
C ILE A 175 -21.52 -2.25 8.51
N ARG A 176 -21.67 -1.00 8.02
CA ARG A 176 -22.96 -0.47 7.55
C ARG A 176 -23.46 -1.17 6.30
N HIS A 177 -22.56 -1.62 5.44
CA HIS A 177 -22.90 -2.20 4.14
C HIS A 177 -22.76 -3.73 4.09
N LEU A 178 -22.47 -4.38 5.21
CA LEU A 178 -22.21 -5.82 5.24
C LEU A 178 -23.35 -6.65 4.64
N ASP A 179 -24.61 -6.27 4.92
CA ASP A 179 -25.80 -6.97 4.41
C ASP A 179 -26.07 -6.74 2.92
N SER A 180 -25.50 -5.68 2.35
CA SER A 180 -25.63 -5.33 0.91
C SER A 180 -24.48 -5.85 0.05
N LEU A 181 -23.41 -6.35 0.67
CA LEU A 181 -22.23 -6.83 -0.05
C LEU A 181 -22.39 -8.29 -0.49
N PRO A 182 -21.82 -8.68 -1.64
CA PRO A 182 -21.65 -10.08 -1.97
C PRO A 182 -20.90 -10.83 -0.86
N ILE A 183 -21.39 -12.02 -0.50
CA ILE A 183 -20.81 -12.85 0.57
C ILE A 183 -19.31 -13.12 0.33
N THR A 184 -18.90 -13.29 -0.94
CA THR A 184 -17.50 -13.52 -1.32
C THR A 184 -16.59 -12.37 -0.91
N ILE A 185 -16.99 -11.12 -1.16
CA ILE A 185 -16.18 -9.93 -0.82
C ILE A 185 -16.11 -9.75 0.71
N ALA A 186 -17.24 -9.98 1.40
CA ALA A 186 -17.28 -9.90 2.86
C ALA A 186 -16.38 -10.97 3.51
N ASP A 187 -16.36 -12.19 2.96
CA ASP A 187 -15.51 -13.28 3.43
C ASP A 187 -14.02 -13.00 3.16
N GLU A 188 -13.67 -12.51 1.98
CA GLU A 188 -12.28 -12.13 1.65
C GLU A 188 -11.77 -11.01 2.57
N HIS A 189 -12.57 -9.96 2.76
CA HIS A 189 -12.25 -8.88 3.70
C HIS A 189 -12.01 -9.42 5.12
N ARG A 190 -12.89 -10.31 5.63
CA ARG A 190 -12.73 -10.93 6.94
C ARG A 190 -11.45 -11.75 7.04
N VAL A 191 -11.14 -12.57 6.03
CA VAL A 191 -9.91 -13.38 6.00
C VAL A 191 -8.66 -12.51 6.03
N HIS A 192 -8.63 -11.42 5.27
CA HIS A 192 -7.50 -10.49 5.27
C HIS A 192 -7.36 -9.77 6.61
N ARG A 193 -8.47 -9.37 7.23
CA ARG A 193 -8.48 -8.74 8.55
C ARG A 193 -7.97 -9.68 9.64
N GLU A 194 -8.47 -10.91 9.70
CA GLU A 194 -8.04 -11.92 10.67
C GLU A 194 -6.54 -12.24 10.53
N ARG A 195 -6.03 -12.34 9.30
CA ARG A 195 -4.60 -12.54 9.04
C ARG A 195 -3.75 -11.35 9.50
N LEU A 196 -4.21 -10.13 9.19
CA LEU A 196 -3.53 -8.90 9.61
C LEU A 196 -3.42 -8.84 11.14
N ASP A 197 -4.52 -9.08 11.85
CA ASP A 197 -4.57 -9.07 13.31
C ASP A 197 -3.65 -10.17 13.89
N MET A 198 -3.70 -11.38 13.33
CA MET A 198 -2.81 -12.49 13.72
C MET A 198 -1.32 -12.15 13.55
N TYR A 199 -0.91 -11.57 12.41
CA TYR A 199 0.50 -11.21 12.18
C TYR A 199 0.95 -10.07 13.10
N CYS A 200 0.09 -9.10 13.37
CA CYS A 200 0.35 -8.04 14.34
C CYS A 200 0.56 -8.60 15.75
N ALA A 201 -0.34 -9.46 16.20
CA ALA A 201 -0.24 -10.15 17.49
C ALA A 201 1.05 -11.00 17.59
N MET A 202 1.40 -11.74 16.53
CA MET A 202 2.61 -12.57 16.49
C MET A 202 3.88 -11.73 16.69
N MET A 203 3.96 -10.53 16.12
CA MET A 203 5.11 -9.63 16.33
C MET A 203 5.28 -9.24 17.80
N LEU A 204 4.18 -8.96 18.52
CA LEU A 204 4.25 -8.68 19.96
C LEU A 204 4.67 -9.90 20.76
N VAL A 205 4.14 -11.07 20.44
CA VAL A 205 4.51 -12.32 21.11
C VAL A 205 6.00 -12.58 20.94
N LEU A 206 6.54 -12.44 19.72
CA LEU A 206 7.97 -12.57 19.44
C LEU A 206 8.81 -11.54 20.21
N LEU A 207 8.36 -10.28 20.28
CA LEU A 207 9.03 -9.25 21.06
C LEU A 207 9.04 -9.56 22.56
N ALA A 208 7.92 -10.02 23.10
CA ALA A 208 7.79 -10.41 24.51
C ALA A 208 8.64 -11.65 24.83
N LEU A 209 8.68 -12.65 23.95
CA LEU A 209 9.55 -13.83 24.08
C LEU A 209 11.03 -13.44 24.02
N SER A 210 11.40 -12.52 23.12
CA SER A 210 12.76 -11.98 23.05
C SER A 210 13.17 -11.30 24.37
N ALA A 211 12.32 -10.42 24.90
CA ALA A 211 12.56 -9.75 26.19
C ALA A 211 12.61 -10.75 27.35
N THR A 212 11.71 -11.73 27.37
CA THR A 212 11.66 -12.77 28.42
C THR A 212 12.90 -13.66 28.39
N ALA A 213 13.38 -14.03 27.20
CA ALA A 213 14.59 -14.82 27.04
C ALA A 213 15.82 -14.10 27.62
N VAL A 214 15.92 -12.77 27.44
CA VAL A 214 16.99 -11.97 28.06
C VAL A 214 16.89 -11.95 29.59
N LEU A 215 15.67 -11.93 30.15
CA LEU A 215 15.45 -11.82 31.59
C LEU A 215 15.55 -13.14 32.35
N VAL A 216 15.14 -14.26 31.74
CA VAL A 216 14.99 -15.55 32.43
C VAL A 216 16.22 -16.44 32.31
N LEU A 217 16.99 -16.34 31.22
CA LEU A 217 18.14 -17.22 31.02
C LEU A 217 19.25 -16.87 32.02
N PRO A 218 19.64 -17.79 32.94
CA PRO A 218 20.64 -17.52 33.96
C PRO A 218 22.05 -17.48 33.36
N PHE A 219 22.86 -16.50 33.78
CA PHE A 219 24.21 -16.27 33.26
C PHE A 219 25.26 -17.32 33.68
N ASP A 220 24.91 -18.28 34.53
CA ASP A 220 25.92 -19.07 35.26
C ASP A 220 26.53 -20.24 34.48
N GLU A 221 25.86 -20.83 33.48
CA GLU A 221 26.40 -22.00 32.75
C GLU A 221 26.07 -22.06 31.24
N ALA A 222 25.12 -21.26 30.75
CA ALA A 222 24.82 -21.23 29.34
C ALA A 222 25.93 -20.48 28.59
N SER A 223 26.42 -21.07 27.49
CA SER A 223 27.37 -20.38 26.61
C SER A 223 26.74 -19.05 26.18
N ILE A 224 27.52 -17.96 26.25
CA ILE A 224 27.10 -16.59 25.88
C ILE A 224 26.34 -16.56 24.54
N GLY A 225 26.65 -17.50 23.64
CA GLY A 225 25.95 -17.71 22.37
C GLY A 225 24.44 -17.95 22.50
N TRP A 226 23.94 -18.68 23.50
CA TRP A 226 22.50 -18.93 23.66
C TRP A 226 21.73 -17.71 24.17
N HIS A 227 22.32 -16.94 25.08
CA HIS A 227 21.74 -15.72 25.62
C HIS A 227 21.54 -14.64 24.55
N ILE A 228 22.43 -14.60 23.55
CA ILE A 228 22.36 -13.62 22.46
C ILE A 228 21.58 -14.21 21.28
N GLY A 229 21.84 -15.48 20.95
CA GLY A 229 21.27 -16.15 19.78
C GLY A 229 19.75 -16.28 19.85
N ILE A 230 19.18 -16.65 20.99
CA ILE A 230 17.73 -16.85 21.13
C ILE A 230 16.96 -15.53 20.96
N PRO A 231 17.27 -14.43 21.72
CA PRO A 231 16.59 -13.15 21.51
C PRO A 231 16.74 -12.59 20.11
N ILE A 232 17.93 -12.70 19.50
CA ILE A 232 18.17 -12.26 18.12
C ILE A 232 17.31 -13.08 17.15
N ALA A 233 17.21 -14.40 17.32
CA ALA A 233 16.36 -15.23 16.47
C ALA A 233 14.90 -14.79 16.50
N TYR A 234 14.35 -14.48 17.69
CA TYR A 234 12.99 -13.93 17.80
C TYR A 234 12.85 -12.55 17.13
N LEU A 235 13.84 -11.66 17.29
CA LEU A 235 13.81 -10.35 16.63
C LEU A 235 13.88 -10.47 15.10
N LEU A 236 14.68 -11.41 14.58
CA LEU A 236 14.74 -11.69 13.14
C LEU A 236 13.41 -12.27 12.62
N ALA A 237 12.70 -13.07 13.42
CA ALA A 237 11.39 -13.60 13.07
C ALA A 237 10.27 -12.54 13.01
N ILE A 238 10.47 -11.35 13.60
CA ILE A 238 9.52 -10.23 13.46
C ILE A 238 9.48 -9.73 12.01
N TRP A 239 10.61 -9.72 11.30
CA TRP A 239 10.69 -9.22 9.92
C TRP A 239 9.73 -9.92 8.94
N PRO A 240 9.70 -11.27 8.81
CA PRO A 240 8.73 -11.92 7.93
C PRO A 240 7.29 -11.73 8.40
N CYS A 241 7.02 -11.66 9.71
CA CYS A 241 5.67 -11.37 10.24
C CYS A 241 5.19 -9.97 9.82
N TYR A 242 6.08 -8.97 9.89
CA TYR A 242 5.77 -7.61 9.47
C TYR A 242 5.50 -7.52 7.96
N ASN A 243 6.29 -8.24 7.14
CA ASN A 243 6.04 -8.31 5.69
C ASN A 243 4.72 -9.02 5.37
N ALA A 244 4.37 -10.08 6.11
CA ALA A 244 3.10 -10.77 5.96
C ALA A 244 1.90 -9.89 6.38
N ALA A 245 2.07 -9.05 7.41
CA ALA A 245 1.09 -8.04 7.79
C ALA A 245 0.87 -7.02 6.67
N ILE A 246 1.95 -6.50 6.06
CA ILE A 246 1.85 -5.58 4.91
C ILE A 246 1.13 -6.25 3.72
N ALA A 247 1.48 -7.50 3.40
CA ALA A 247 0.81 -8.24 2.32
C ALA A 247 -0.68 -8.44 2.60
N SER A 248 -1.04 -8.71 3.87
CA SER A 248 -2.44 -8.84 4.29
C SER A 248 -3.19 -7.52 4.23
N ALA A 249 -2.53 -6.40 4.58
CA ALA A 249 -3.09 -5.05 4.47
C ALA A 249 -3.41 -4.66 3.01
N ARG A 250 -2.58 -5.07 2.04
CA ARG A 250 -2.90 -4.87 0.62
C ARG A 250 -4.13 -5.65 0.18
N GLY A 251 -4.22 -6.93 0.57
CA GLY A 251 -5.40 -7.74 0.27
C GLY A 251 -6.67 -7.20 0.92
N PHE A 252 -6.56 -6.71 2.17
CA PHE A 252 -7.62 -5.98 2.85
C PHE A 252 -8.07 -4.75 2.05
N GLY A 253 -7.12 -3.96 1.54
CA GLY A 253 -7.41 -2.79 0.71
C GLY A 253 -8.08 -3.12 -0.62
N GLY A 254 -7.63 -4.18 -1.30
CA GLY A 254 -8.26 -4.67 -2.52
C GLY A 254 -9.73 -5.09 -2.29
N ALA A 255 -9.99 -5.88 -1.24
CA ALA A 255 -11.35 -6.28 -0.88
C ALA A 255 -12.24 -5.07 -0.53
N LEU A 256 -11.68 -4.04 0.12
CA LEU A 256 -12.38 -2.80 0.44
C LEU A 256 -12.75 -2.00 -0.82
N LEU A 257 -11.84 -1.90 -1.78
CA LEU A 257 -12.08 -1.23 -3.07
C LEU A 257 -13.14 -1.97 -3.90
N GLU A 258 -13.08 -3.30 -3.94
CA GLU A 258 -14.09 -4.13 -4.60
C GLU A 258 -15.47 -3.99 -3.96
N ALA A 259 -15.54 -3.97 -2.62
CA ALA A 259 -16.77 -3.70 -1.88
C ALA A 259 -17.37 -2.35 -2.25
N TYR A 260 -16.54 -1.30 -2.28
CA TYR A 260 -16.95 0.04 -2.69
C TYR A 260 -17.48 0.07 -4.14
N ASN A 261 -16.77 -0.54 -5.08
CA ASN A 261 -17.19 -0.61 -6.47
C ASN A 261 -18.49 -1.39 -6.65
N ALA A 262 -18.68 -2.49 -5.92
CA ALA A 262 -19.91 -3.28 -5.94
C ALA A 262 -21.12 -2.45 -5.46
N LEU A 263 -20.96 -1.70 -4.37
CA LEU A 263 -22.01 -0.82 -3.84
C LEU A 263 -22.31 0.35 -4.78
N ARG A 264 -21.27 0.95 -5.37
CA ARG A 264 -21.43 2.02 -6.37
C ARG A 264 -22.20 1.53 -7.60
N MET A 265 -21.97 0.28 -8.03
CA MET A 265 -22.72 -0.34 -9.12
C MET A 265 -24.16 -0.68 -8.74
N ALA A 266 -24.43 -1.07 -7.49
CA ALA A 266 -25.78 -1.35 -6.99
C ALA A 266 -26.61 -0.09 -6.74
N GLY A 267 -25.97 0.99 -6.29
CA GLY A 267 -26.60 2.28 -5.97
C GLY A 267 -26.81 3.19 -7.17
N LYS A 268 -26.05 3.00 -8.26
CA LYS A 268 -26.41 3.60 -9.55
C LYS A 268 -27.75 3.00 -9.98
N PRO A 269 -28.82 3.78 -10.17
CA PRO A 269 -29.99 3.27 -10.87
C PRO A 269 -29.48 2.73 -12.20
N ALA A 270 -29.87 1.49 -12.54
CA ALA A 270 -29.50 0.87 -13.81
C ALA A 270 -29.61 1.94 -14.90
N PRO A 271 -28.56 2.18 -15.71
CA PRO A 271 -28.60 3.22 -16.72
C PRO A 271 -29.86 2.97 -17.53
N MET A 272 -30.81 3.89 -17.40
CA MET A 272 -32.11 3.80 -18.05
C MET A 272 -31.84 4.04 -19.53
N ALA A 273 -31.39 2.99 -20.23
CA ALA A 273 -31.00 2.96 -21.64
C ALA A 273 -30.65 4.35 -22.19
N ALA A 274 -29.60 4.96 -21.65
CA ALA A 274 -29.09 6.20 -22.18
C ALA A 274 -28.40 5.88 -23.51
N ASP A 275 -28.86 6.58 -24.54
CA ASP A 275 -28.44 6.53 -25.93
C ASP A 275 -26.93 6.32 -26.11
N ILE A 276 -26.56 5.37 -26.97
CA ILE A 276 -25.21 4.81 -27.13
C ILE A 276 -24.36 5.74 -28.03
N SER A 277 -24.23 7.00 -27.63
CA SER A 277 -23.36 7.98 -28.29
C SER A 277 -22.54 8.75 -27.24
N GLY A 278 -21.49 8.15 -26.70
CA GLY A 278 -20.64 8.80 -25.71
C GLY A 278 -19.34 8.06 -25.43
N THR A 279 -18.28 8.62 -25.99
CA THR A 279 -16.82 8.41 -25.90
C THR A 279 -16.29 7.79 -24.58
N PRO A 280 -15.31 6.86 -24.65
CA PRO A 280 -14.64 6.31 -23.46
C PRO A 280 -13.82 7.38 -22.72
N ALA A 281 -13.87 7.34 -21.39
CA ALA A 281 -13.14 8.22 -20.49
C ALA A 281 -11.63 7.91 -20.55
N SER A 282 -10.86 8.91 -20.98
CA SER A 282 -9.40 8.93 -21.03
C SER A 282 -8.77 8.94 -19.63
N ALA A 283 -7.53 8.49 -19.58
CA ALA A 283 -6.69 8.29 -18.42
C ALA A 283 -6.18 9.60 -17.78
N ASP A 284 -7.09 10.42 -17.23
CA ASP A 284 -6.76 11.71 -16.58
C ASP A 284 -6.22 11.59 -15.14
N HIS A 285 -5.65 10.45 -14.73
CA HIS A 285 -5.31 10.23 -13.31
C HIS A 285 -3.89 10.65 -12.87
N TYR A 286 -3.12 11.37 -13.70
CA TYR A 286 -1.76 11.81 -13.34
C TYR A 286 -1.46 13.31 -13.52
N SER A 287 -2.43 14.17 -13.84
CA SER A 287 -2.20 15.56 -14.21
C SER A 287 -2.52 16.62 -13.13
N ASN A 288 -2.64 16.27 -11.84
CA ASN A 288 -2.80 17.28 -10.78
C ASN A 288 -2.13 16.87 -9.46
N VAL A 289 -0.80 16.96 -9.38
CA VAL A 289 -0.02 17.14 -8.12
C VAL A 289 1.17 18.05 -8.38
#